data_AF-A0A504JG50-F1
#
_entry.id   AF-A0A504JG50-F1
#
_cell.length_a   1.000
_cell.length_b   1.000
_cell.length_c   1.000
_cell.angle_alpha   90.00
_cell.angle_beta   90.00
_cell.angle_gamma   90.00
#
_symmetry.space_group_name_H-M   'P 1'
#
loop_
_entity.id
_entity.type
_entity.pdbx_description
1 polymer ?
#
loop_
_entity_poly.entity_id
_entity_poly.type
_entity_poly.pdbx_seq_one_letter_code
_entity_poly.pdbx_strand_id
1 'polypeptide(L)'
;MKLFVIALLSFTTMFSSCGNISKQTKELIIASYQVDCEGVALQKCLLIKEKTEDEWMYFYNDIEGFKYQEGYEYVVKVEVSNIKNPPADGSSLQYTLVKILSQEQVQSQNVSQYLSPVTQDTSIIAIEYRASTRGSFLSIKVNKDVIERTADRSLKDSKTTKCSKKDWSEITALVQDVALEKINALEAPSSKKNTDAALIAQIKVILPSQTFTSSQFDHGNPPEEIEQLVNTILSLAESIE
;
A
#
# COMPACT_ATOMS: atom_id res chain seq x y z
N MET A 1 38.90 63.50 -44.81
CA MET A 1 38.36 64.39 -43.75
C MET A 1 36.91 63.97 -43.50
N LYS A 2 36.54 63.79 -42.21
CA LYS A 2 35.26 63.25 -41.65
C LYS A 2 35.12 61.73 -41.82
N LEU A 3 35.48 60.87 -40.86
CA LEU A 3 35.20 60.80 -39.41
C LEU A 3 33.69 60.81 -39.09
N PHE A 4 33.11 59.62 -38.98
CA PHE A 4 31.93 59.36 -38.14
C PHE A 4 32.07 58.01 -37.46
N VAL A 5 32.30 58.11 -36.16
CA VAL A 5 32.22 57.07 -35.13
C VAL A 5 30.74 56.84 -34.83
N ILE A 6 30.25 55.60 -34.91
CA ILE A 6 29.03 55.21 -34.18
C ILE A 6 29.26 53.84 -33.56
N ALA A 7 29.07 53.84 -32.24
CA ALA A 7 29.41 52.82 -31.28
C ALA A 7 28.66 51.50 -31.48
N LEU A 8 29.38 50.40 -31.22
CA LEU A 8 28.80 49.09 -30.87
C LEU A 8 27.95 49.26 -29.60
N LEU A 9 26.63 49.35 -29.74
CA LEU A 9 25.72 49.22 -28.61
C LEU A 9 25.53 47.72 -28.34
N SER A 10 26.15 47.23 -27.27
CA SER A 10 25.93 45.89 -26.73
C SER A 10 24.46 45.73 -26.35
N PHE A 11 23.72 44.96 -27.13
CA PHE A 11 22.36 44.53 -26.79
C PHE A 11 22.45 43.44 -25.71
N THR A 12 22.64 43.85 -24.45
CA THR A 12 22.48 42.97 -23.29
C THR A 12 21.00 42.68 -23.12
N THR A 13 20.52 41.62 -23.76
CA THR A 13 19.22 41.02 -23.47
C THR A 13 19.25 40.42 -22.06
N MET A 14 18.79 41.18 -21.08
CA MET A 14 18.34 40.63 -19.81
C MET A 14 17.10 39.77 -20.09
N PHE A 15 17.30 38.46 -20.23
CA PHE A 15 16.23 37.49 -20.07
C PHE A 15 15.81 37.50 -18.60
N SER A 16 14.81 38.32 -18.26
CA SER A 16 14.03 38.13 -17.05
C SER A 16 13.27 36.81 -17.19
N SER A 17 13.88 35.72 -16.72
CA SER A 17 13.18 34.47 -16.47
C SER A 17 12.28 34.69 -15.27
N CYS A 18 11.09 35.24 -15.51
CA CYS A 18 9.97 35.03 -14.61
C CYS A 18 9.69 33.52 -14.65
N GLY A 19 10.18 32.81 -13.64
CA GLY A 19 9.89 31.40 -13.45
C GLY A 19 8.39 31.24 -13.28
N ASN A 20 7.68 30.96 -14.37
CA ASN A 20 6.33 30.46 -14.33
C ASN A 20 6.39 29.17 -13.51
N ILE A 21 5.91 29.23 -12.26
CA ILE A 21 5.63 28.06 -11.45
C ILE A 21 4.59 27.27 -12.27
N SER A 22 5.04 26.22 -12.95
CA SER A 22 4.18 25.41 -13.80
C SER A 22 3.25 24.61 -12.90
N LYS A 23 2.10 25.20 -12.57
CA LYS A 23 0.95 24.47 -12.06
C LYS A 23 0.53 23.51 -13.16
N GLN A 24 0.85 22.23 -12.97
CA GLN A 24 0.51 21.20 -13.95
C GLN A 24 -0.85 20.63 -13.59
N THR A 25 -1.76 20.64 -14.54
CA THR A 25 -3.06 20.00 -14.36
C THR A 25 -3.01 18.59 -14.91
N LYS A 26 -3.56 17.63 -14.16
CA LYS A 26 -3.70 16.23 -14.56
C LYS A 26 -5.14 15.78 -14.45
N GLU A 27 -5.52 14.79 -15.25
CA GLU A 27 -6.77 14.06 -15.10
C GLU A 27 -6.44 12.70 -14.46
N LEU A 28 -7.21 12.34 -13.44
CA LEU A 28 -7.08 11.08 -12.71
C LEU A 28 -8.43 10.37 -12.74
N ILE A 29 -8.39 9.08 -13.04
CA ILE A 29 -9.52 8.17 -12.87
C ILE A 29 -9.37 7.55 -11.48
N ILE A 30 -10.38 7.64 -10.62
CA ILE A 30 -10.37 7.15 -9.25
C ILE A 30 -11.37 6.01 -9.12
N ALA A 31 -10.90 4.86 -8.64
CA ALA A 31 -11.70 3.64 -8.52
C ALA A 31 -12.88 3.79 -7.55
N SER A 32 -13.89 2.94 -7.77
CA SER A 32 -15.10 2.85 -6.93
C SER A 32 -14.93 2.14 -5.59
N TYR A 33 -13.71 1.72 -5.26
CA TYR A 33 -13.35 1.17 -3.95
C TYR A 33 -11.97 1.68 -3.50
N GLN A 34 -11.70 1.58 -2.19
CA GLN A 34 -10.39 1.83 -1.59
C GLN A 34 -9.76 0.53 -1.09
N VAL A 35 -8.44 0.51 -1.01
CA VAL A 35 -7.66 -0.66 -0.55
C VAL A 35 -6.82 -0.29 0.67
N ASP A 36 -6.58 -1.27 1.55
CA ASP A 36 -5.68 -1.08 2.69
C ASP A 36 -4.26 -0.83 2.18
N CYS A 37 -3.60 0.21 2.70
CA CYS A 37 -2.26 0.62 2.25
C CYS A 37 -1.32 0.90 3.43
N GLU A 38 -0.01 0.80 3.17
CA GLU A 38 1.02 0.91 4.20
C GLU A 38 1.22 2.37 4.67
N GLY A 39 1.41 2.57 5.98
CA GLY A 39 1.59 3.88 6.60
C GLY A 39 1.94 3.76 8.10
N VAL A 40 2.02 4.90 8.79
CA VAL A 40 2.28 4.95 10.25
C VAL A 40 1.11 4.37 11.06
N ALA A 41 -0.09 4.35 10.47
CA ALA A 41 -1.30 3.76 11.03
C ALA A 41 -2.11 3.07 9.92
N LEU A 42 -3.13 2.28 10.32
CA LEU A 42 -4.07 1.67 9.39
C LEU A 42 -4.83 2.75 8.63
N GLN A 43 -4.80 2.68 7.31
CA GLN A 43 -5.49 3.62 6.42
C GLN A 43 -5.87 2.95 5.09
N LYS A 44 -6.89 3.51 4.44
CA LYS A 44 -7.35 3.12 3.11
C LYS A 44 -6.85 4.13 2.08
N CYS A 45 -6.23 3.66 1.00
CA CYS A 45 -5.78 4.49 -0.11
C CYS A 45 -6.74 4.41 -1.29
N LEU A 46 -6.77 5.48 -2.08
CA LEU A 46 -7.41 5.49 -3.39
C LEU A 46 -6.60 4.64 -4.38
N LEU A 47 -7.28 4.06 -5.35
CA LEU A 47 -6.66 3.54 -6.56
C LEU A 47 -6.92 4.50 -7.71
N ILE A 48 -5.88 4.80 -8.49
CA ILE A 48 -5.98 5.71 -9.62
C ILE A 48 -5.46 5.10 -10.92
N LYS A 49 -5.89 5.69 -12.03
CA LYS A 49 -5.24 5.58 -13.35
C LYS A 49 -5.06 6.96 -13.94
N GLU A 50 -4.02 7.14 -14.75
CA GLU A 50 -3.89 8.36 -15.58
C GLU A 50 -4.63 8.20 -16.91
N LYS A 51 -4.79 6.98 -17.42
CA LYS A 51 -5.57 6.64 -18.63
C LYS A 51 -6.47 5.43 -18.42
N THR A 52 -7.48 5.30 -19.26
CA THR A 52 -8.47 4.20 -19.19
C THR A 52 -7.84 2.81 -19.34
N GLU A 53 -6.79 2.69 -20.14
CA GLU A 53 -6.10 1.41 -20.43
C GLU A 53 -5.04 1.05 -19.39
N ASP A 54 -4.63 1.98 -18.52
CA ASP A 54 -3.58 1.74 -17.54
C ASP A 54 -4.05 0.74 -16.47
N GLU A 55 -3.10 0.12 -15.78
CA GLU A 55 -3.39 -0.66 -14.57
C GLU A 55 -3.64 0.27 -13.38
N TRP A 56 -4.46 -0.18 -12.42
CA TRP A 56 -4.72 0.57 -11.19
C TRP A 56 -3.45 0.73 -10.35
N MET A 57 -3.17 1.96 -9.91
CA MET A 57 -2.04 2.28 -9.07
C MET A 57 -2.50 2.82 -7.71
N TYR A 58 -1.76 2.49 -6.65
CA TYR A 58 -1.98 3.06 -5.33
C TYR A 58 -1.72 4.56 -5.35
N PHE A 59 -2.66 5.32 -4.80
CA PHE A 59 -2.54 6.75 -4.58
C PHE A 59 -2.47 7.02 -3.08
N TYR A 60 -1.25 7.28 -2.60
CA TYR A 60 -0.94 7.51 -1.19
C TYR A 60 -1.11 8.97 -0.76
N ASN A 61 -1.42 9.86 -1.70
CA ASN A 61 -1.63 11.28 -1.46
C ASN A 61 -3.11 11.56 -1.21
N ASP A 62 -3.39 12.71 -0.58
CA ASP A 62 -4.74 13.28 -0.54
C ASP A 62 -4.97 14.20 -1.73
N ILE A 63 -6.24 14.32 -2.14
CA ILE A 63 -6.69 15.34 -3.09
C ILE A 63 -7.52 16.37 -2.33
N GLU A 64 -6.93 17.55 -2.09
CA GLU A 64 -7.59 18.61 -1.36
C GLU A 64 -8.89 19.05 -2.05
N GLY A 65 -9.99 19.10 -1.30
CA GLY A 65 -11.31 19.46 -1.82
C GLY A 65 -12.08 18.31 -2.48
N PHE A 66 -11.47 17.13 -2.64
CA PHE A 66 -12.16 15.93 -3.10
C PHE A 66 -12.67 15.11 -1.91
N LYS A 67 -13.94 14.70 -1.96
CA LYS A 67 -14.56 13.81 -0.97
C LYS A 67 -15.00 12.54 -1.65
N TYR A 68 -14.29 11.46 -1.35
CA TYR A 68 -14.57 10.15 -1.91
C TYR A 68 -15.89 9.57 -1.36
N GLN A 69 -16.63 8.87 -2.21
CA GLN A 69 -17.78 8.05 -1.82
C GLN A 69 -17.62 6.65 -2.42
N GLU A 70 -17.80 5.63 -1.60
CA GLU A 70 -17.72 4.23 -2.02
C GLU A 70 -18.80 3.90 -3.05
N GLY A 71 -18.45 3.09 -4.06
CA GLY A 71 -19.35 2.68 -5.14
C GLY A 71 -19.43 3.65 -6.33
N TYR A 72 -18.64 4.72 -6.34
CA TYR A 72 -18.57 5.68 -7.45
C TYR A 72 -17.19 5.69 -8.09
N GLU A 73 -17.13 5.56 -9.41
CA GLU A 73 -15.91 5.85 -10.16
C GLU A 73 -15.92 7.34 -10.55
N TYR A 74 -14.76 7.98 -10.42
CA TYR A 74 -14.62 9.41 -10.71
C TYR A 74 -13.58 9.63 -11.79
N VAL A 75 -13.82 10.60 -12.66
CA VAL A 75 -12.77 11.25 -13.44
C VAL A 75 -12.62 12.66 -12.88
N VAL A 76 -11.49 12.97 -12.30
CA VAL A 76 -11.22 14.28 -11.68
C VAL A 76 -10.08 14.98 -12.38
N LYS A 77 -10.19 16.31 -12.47
CA LYS A 77 -9.13 17.20 -12.88
C LYS A 77 -8.49 17.80 -11.63
N VAL A 78 -7.20 17.58 -11.47
CA VAL A 78 -6.42 18.03 -10.31
C VAL A 78 -5.28 18.94 -10.74
N GLU A 79 -5.01 19.97 -9.95
CA GLU A 79 -3.79 20.77 -10.05
C GLU A 79 -2.73 20.15 -9.15
N VAL A 80 -1.54 19.92 -9.71
CA VAL A 80 -0.38 19.40 -9.00
C VAL A 80 0.62 20.54 -8.78
N SER A 81 1.02 20.71 -7.53
CA SER A 81 2.01 21.72 -7.14
C SER A 81 3.06 21.14 -6.18
N ASN A 82 4.24 21.75 -6.15
CA ASN A 82 5.29 21.36 -5.22
C ASN A 82 5.10 22.07 -3.88
N ILE A 83 5.20 21.31 -2.79
CA ILE A 83 5.22 21.84 -1.42
C ILE A 83 6.63 22.37 -1.15
N LYS A 84 6.74 23.64 -0.75
CA LYS A 84 8.05 24.31 -0.55
C LYS A 84 8.90 23.65 0.53
N ASN A 85 8.27 23.18 1.61
CA ASN A 85 8.90 22.47 2.72
C ASN A 85 8.07 21.21 3.02
N PRO A 86 8.27 20.12 2.26
CA PRO A 86 7.48 18.91 2.47
C PRO A 86 7.81 18.26 3.81
N PRO A 87 6.88 17.48 4.39
CA PRO A 87 7.17 16.64 5.54
C PRO A 87 8.32 15.67 5.24
N ALA A 88 9.11 15.29 6.24
CA ALA A 88 10.30 14.43 6.05
C ALA A 88 9.99 13.10 5.35
N ASP A 89 8.83 12.51 5.64
CA ASP A 89 8.35 11.24 5.07
C ASP A 89 7.12 11.43 4.16
N GLY A 90 6.82 12.68 3.79
CA GLY A 90 5.65 13.05 3.00
C GLY A 90 6.00 13.32 1.54
N SER A 91 5.00 13.19 0.67
CA SER A 91 5.14 13.58 -0.73
C SER A 91 5.49 15.06 -0.85
N SER A 92 6.38 15.39 -1.80
CA SER A 92 6.65 16.78 -2.19
C SER A 92 5.55 17.38 -3.06
N LEU A 93 4.54 16.59 -3.42
CA LEU A 93 3.44 16.97 -4.30
C LEU A 93 2.15 17.17 -3.50
N GLN A 94 1.46 18.26 -3.80
CA GLN A 94 0.09 18.52 -3.35
C GLN A 94 -0.85 18.47 -4.55
N TYR A 95 -1.95 17.75 -4.38
CA TYR A 95 -3.02 17.62 -5.36
C TYR A 95 -4.23 18.40 -4.86
N THR A 96 -4.72 19.33 -5.66
CA THR A 96 -5.92 20.12 -5.34
C THR A 96 -6.97 19.87 -6.41
N LEU A 97 -8.18 19.51 -6.00
CA LEU A 97 -9.29 19.29 -6.92
C LEU A 97 -9.62 20.61 -7.64
N VAL A 98 -9.50 20.59 -8.97
CA VAL A 98 -9.99 21.68 -9.82
C VAL A 98 -11.45 21.43 -10.16
N LYS A 99 -11.79 20.21 -10.60
CA LYS A 99 -13.14 19.86 -11.02
C LYS A 99 -13.35 18.34 -11.07
N ILE A 100 -14.55 17.88 -10.72
CA ILE A 100 -15.02 16.52 -11.05
C ILE A 100 -15.56 16.56 -12.49
N LEU A 101 -14.94 15.80 -13.40
CA LEU A 101 -15.29 15.73 -14.80
C LEU A 101 -16.40 14.71 -15.06
N SER A 102 -16.32 13.56 -14.40
CA SER A 102 -17.39 12.55 -14.36
C SER A 102 -17.46 11.93 -12.96
N GLN A 103 -18.67 11.55 -12.55
CA GLN A 103 -18.94 10.77 -11.36
C GLN A 103 -20.06 9.79 -11.72
N GLU A 104 -19.72 8.50 -11.74
CA GLU A 104 -20.64 7.46 -12.15
C GLU A 104 -20.79 6.45 -11.02
N GLN A 105 -22.05 6.27 -10.59
CA GLN A 105 -22.35 5.17 -9.68
C GLN A 105 -22.14 3.88 -10.46
N VAL A 106 -21.26 3.01 -9.96
CA VAL A 106 -21.06 1.70 -10.57
C VAL A 106 -22.33 0.88 -10.27
N GLN A 107 -23.26 0.86 -11.23
CA GLN A 107 -24.54 0.16 -11.08
C GLN A 107 -24.27 -1.34 -10.96
N SER A 108 -24.95 -1.99 -10.01
CA SER A 108 -24.83 -3.42 -9.69
C SER A 108 -24.94 -4.38 -10.90
N GLN A 109 -25.46 -3.90 -12.03
CA GLN A 109 -25.60 -4.65 -13.28
C GLN A 109 -24.34 -4.66 -14.16
N ASN A 110 -23.46 -3.64 -14.07
CA ASN A 110 -22.15 -3.60 -14.73
C ASN A 110 -20.99 -3.81 -13.75
N VAL A 111 -21.28 -3.82 -12.45
CA VAL A 111 -20.45 -4.48 -11.45
C VAL A 111 -20.24 -5.95 -11.84
N SER A 112 -21.18 -6.63 -12.51
CA SER A 112 -21.03 -8.03 -12.97
C SER A 112 -20.06 -8.25 -14.15
N GLN A 113 -19.54 -7.18 -14.77
CA GLN A 113 -18.57 -7.29 -15.88
C GLN A 113 -17.14 -6.97 -15.43
N TYR A 114 -16.97 -6.41 -14.22
CA TYR A 114 -15.68 -6.18 -13.54
C TYR A 114 -15.53 -6.96 -12.22
N LEU A 115 -16.65 -7.35 -11.61
CA LEU A 115 -16.79 -8.56 -10.82
C LEU A 115 -17.43 -9.53 -11.79
N SER A 116 -16.74 -10.60 -12.19
CA SER A 116 -17.45 -11.81 -12.61
C SER A 116 -18.46 -12.21 -11.50
N PRO A 117 -19.20 -13.34 -11.53
CA PRO A 117 -19.37 -13.99 -10.24
C PRO A 117 -17.94 -14.13 -9.72
N VAL A 118 -17.54 -13.25 -8.80
CA VAL A 118 -16.51 -13.56 -7.85
C VAL A 118 -17.20 -14.73 -7.15
N THR A 119 -17.01 -15.95 -7.68
CA THR A 119 -16.43 -16.98 -6.83
C THR A 119 -15.40 -16.18 -6.07
N GLN A 120 -15.77 -15.73 -4.87
CA GLN A 120 -14.83 -15.18 -3.90
C GLN A 120 -13.79 -16.25 -3.93
N ASP A 121 -12.73 -15.98 -4.68
CA ASP A 121 -11.64 -16.89 -4.75
C ASP A 121 -10.98 -16.63 -3.41
N THR A 122 -11.63 -17.18 -2.38
CA THR A 122 -11.21 -17.19 -1.00
C THR A 122 -10.04 -18.15 -0.87
N SER A 123 -9.52 -18.68 -2.00
CA SER A 123 -8.25 -19.36 -1.98
C SER A 123 -7.21 -18.35 -1.52
N ILE A 124 -6.72 -18.62 -0.33
CA ILE A 124 -5.63 -17.89 0.26
C ILE A 124 -4.45 -18.05 -0.70
N ILE A 125 -3.91 -16.93 -1.21
CA ILE A 125 -2.72 -16.94 -2.08
C ILE A 125 -1.50 -17.21 -1.22
N ALA A 126 -1.39 -16.47 -0.11
CA ALA A 126 -0.29 -16.56 0.81
C ALA A 126 -0.67 -16.01 2.18
N ILE A 127 0.11 -16.38 3.18
CA ILE A 127 0.06 -15.83 4.52
C ILE A 127 1.45 -15.33 4.87
N GLU A 128 1.54 -14.11 5.35
CA GLU A 128 2.80 -13.49 5.72
C GLU A 128 2.81 -13.16 7.21
N TYR A 129 3.79 -13.69 7.92
CA TYR A 129 4.13 -13.30 9.27
C TYR A 129 5.35 -12.38 9.25
N ARG A 130 5.28 -11.24 9.93
CA ARG A 130 6.40 -10.31 10.04
C ARG A 130 6.63 -9.92 11.49
N ALA A 131 7.88 -9.91 11.93
CA ALA A 131 8.30 -9.40 13.23
C ALA A 131 9.53 -8.52 13.09
N SER A 132 9.53 -7.31 13.65
CA SER A 132 10.66 -6.38 13.48
C SER A 132 10.82 -5.33 14.59
N THR A 133 12.03 -4.77 14.69
CA THR A 133 12.39 -3.57 15.49
C THR A 133 13.23 -2.63 14.63
N ARG A 134 14.10 -1.78 15.20
CA ARG A 134 15.12 -1.06 14.41
C ARG A 134 16.30 -1.95 13.99
N GLY A 135 16.69 -2.89 14.84
CA GLY A 135 17.89 -3.72 14.65
C GLY A 135 17.63 -5.14 14.12
N SER A 136 16.38 -5.62 14.17
CA SER A 136 16.04 -7.01 13.80
C SER A 136 14.85 -7.05 12.86
N PHE A 137 14.84 -8.03 11.96
CA PHE A 137 13.76 -8.27 11.01
C PHE A 137 13.58 -9.77 10.82
N LEU A 138 12.33 -10.21 10.73
CA LEU A 138 11.91 -11.55 10.37
C LEU A 138 10.69 -11.41 9.48
N SER A 139 10.71 -12.07 8.34
CA SER A 139 9.56 -12.26 7.46
C SER A 139 9.45 -13.72 7.10
N ILE A 140 8.26 -14.28 7.25
CA ILE A 140 7.91 -15.64 6.84
C ILE A 140 6.71 -15.54 5.93
N LYS A 141 6.81 -16.05 4.70
CA LYS A 141 5.72 -16.09 3.73
C LYS A 141 5.43 -17.52 3.35
N VAL A 142 4.20 -17.96 3.56
CA VAL A 142 3.74 -19.30 3.23
C VAL A 142 2.74 -19.22 2.09
N ASN A 143 2.95 -20.00 1.03
CA ASN A 143 1.95 -20.27 0.00
C ASN A 143 1.83 -21.79 -0.22
N LYS A 144 0.94 -22.19 -1.15
CA LYS A 144 0.66 -23.60 -1.44
C LYS A 144 1.88 -24.45 -1.86
N ASP A 145 2.96 -23.81 -2.31
CA ASP A 145 4.13 -24.47 -2.90
C ASP A 145 5.37 -24.35 -1.99
N VAL A 146 5.55 -23.20 -1.34
CA VAL A 146 6.80 -22.80 -0.67
C VAL A 146 6.52 -22.07 0.65
N ILE A 147 7.37 -22.35 1.64
CA ILE A 147 7.56 -21.51 2.83
C ILE A 147 8.88 -20.77 2.65
N GLU A 148 8.82 -19.46 2.66
CA GLU A 148 9.96 -18.55 2.52
C GLU A 148 10.22 -17.86 3.86
N ARG A 149 11.48 -17.80 4.28
CA ARG A 149 11.94 -17.10 5.49
C ARG A 149 13.10 -16.17 5.15
N THR A 150 13.10 -14.98 5.73
CA THR A 150 14.21 -14.03 5.60
C THR A 150 14.38 -13.17 6.84
N ALA A 151 15.63 -12.81 7.13
CA ALA A 151 16.01 -11.76 8.08
C ALA A 151 16.49 -10.48 7.38
N ASP A 152 16.56 -10.48 6.04
CA ASP A 152 16.91 -9.31 5.23
C ASP A 152 15.67 -8.44 5.00
N ARG A 153 15.75 -7.19 5.43
CA ARG A 153 14.70 -6.18 5.23
C ARG A 153 14.43 -5.87 3.76
N SER A 154 15.41 -6.09 2.89
CA SER A 154 15.26 -5.86 1.45
C SER A 154 14.53 -6.99 0.73
N LEU A 155 14.29 -8.12 1.44
CA LEU A 155 13.64 -9.33 0.93
C LEU A 155 14.38 -9.97 -0.26
N LYS A 156 15.67 -9.66 -0.46
CA LYS A 156 16.46 -10.18 -1.58
C LYS A 156 17.18 -11.47 -1.21
N ASP A 157 17.59 -11.59 0.05
CA ASP A 157 18.21 -12.79 0.60
C ASP A 157 17.16 -13.57 1.41
N SER A 158 16.59 -14.60 0.79
CA SER A 158 15.59 -15.45 1.44
C SER A 158 15.90 -16.93 1.24
N LYS A 159 15.46 -17.71 2.22
CA LYS A 159 15.59 -19.16 2.22
C LYS A 159 14.22 -19.77 2.09
N THR A 160 14.13 -20.79 1.26
CA THR A 160 12.85 -21.42 0.91
C THR A 160 12.89 -22.91 1.19
N THR A 161 11.80 -23.45 1.70
CA THR A 161 11.54 -24.89 1.71
C THR A 161 10.18 -25.17 1.07
N LYS A 162 9.95 -26.42 0.68
CA LYS A 162 8.68 -26.82 0.10
C LYS A 162 7.57 -26.79 1.16
N CYS A 163 6.45 -26.15 0.86
CA CYS A 163 5.24 -26.28 1.66
C CYS A 163 4.57 -27.62 1.31
N SER A 164 4.36 -28.51 2.30
CA SER A 164 3.64 -29.74 2.04
C SER A 164 2.14 -29.47 1.92
N LYS A 165 1.42 -30.33 1.19
CA LYS A 165 -0.05 -30.24 1.11
C LYS A 165 -0.72 -30.33 2.48
N LYS A 166 -0.11 -31.09 3.40
CA LYS A 166 -0.59 -31.23 4.78
C LYS A 166 -0.45 -29.90 5.53
N ASP A 167 0.72 -29.29 5.50
CA ASP A 167 1.00 -28.02 6.20
C ASP A 167 0.13 -26.89 5.64
N TRP A 168 0.00 -26.82 4.31
CA TRP A 168 -0.87 -25.84 3.66
C TRP A 168 -2.35 -26.04 4.04
N SER A 169 -2.82 -27.29 4.06
CA SER A 169 -4.20 -27.59 4.48
C SER A 169 -4.45 -27.26 5.95
N GLU A 170 -3.46 -27.49 6.82
CA GLU A 170 -3.55 -27.20 8.25
C GLU A 170 -3.62 -25.69 8.49
N ILE A 171 -2.69 -24.93 7.89
CA ILE A 171 -2.66 -23.47 8.01
C ILE A 171 -3.94 -22.84 7.45
N THR A 172 -4.42 -23.29 6.29
CA THR A 172 -5.65 -22.73 5.69
C THR A 172 -6.90 -23.07 6.48
N ALA A 173 -6.95 -24.23 7.16
CA ALA A 173 -8.03 -24.55 8.10
C ALA A 173 -8.00 -23.61 9.31
N LEU A 174 -6.81 -23.36 9.90
CA LEU A 174 -6.67 -22.41 11.00
C LEU A 174 -7.11 -20.99 10.62
N VAL A 175 -6.91 -20.58 9.37
CA VAL A 175 -7.41 -19.28 8.87
C VAL A 175 -8.94 -19.26 8.78
N GLN A 176 -9.61 -20.37 8.48
CA GLN A 176 -11.07 -20.42 8.40
C GLN A 176 -11.75 -20.22 9.76
N ASP A 177 -11.06 -20.56 10.85
CA ASP A 177 -11.54 -20.33 12.22
C ASP A 177 -11.35 -18.87 12.67
N VAL A 178 -10.59 -18.06 11.92
CA VAL A 178 -10.34 -16.65 12.23
C VAL A 178 -11.38 -15.76 11.55
N ALA A 179 -12.01 -14.87 12.32
CA ALA A 179 -12.85 -13.81 11.78
C ALA A 179 -12.00 -12.73 11.08
N LEU A 180 -11.61 -12.97 9.82
CA LEU A 180 -10.70 -12.11 9.04
C LEU A 180 -11.13 -10.64 8.98
N GLU A 181 -12.43 -10.36 8.92
CA GLU A 181 -12.97 -8.99 8.91
C GLU A 181 -12.66 -8.19 10.19
N LYS A 182 -12.34 -8.88 11.29
CA LYS A 182 -12.04 -8.29 12.60
C LYS A 182 -10.58 -8.49 13.03
N ILE A 183 -9.75 -9.10 12.18
CA ILE A 183 -8.38 -9.46 12.55
C ILE A 183 -7.52 -8.23 12.91
N ASN A 184 -7.84 -7.07 12.32
CA ASN A 184 -7.18 -5.79 12.58
C ASN A 184 -7.51 -5.19 13.95
N ALA A 185 -8.51 -5.72 14.66
CA ALA A 185 -9.00 -5.23 15.95
C ALA A 185 -8.75 -6.23 17.09
N LEU A 186 -7.96 -7.29 16.86
CA LEU A 186 -7.61 -8.25 17.90
C LEU A 186 -6.75 -7.58 18.98
N GLU A 187 -7.01 -7.91 20.24
CA GLU A 187 -6.29 -7.34 21.36
C GLU A 187 -5.01 -8.14 21.63
N ALA A 188 -3.87 -7.45 21.69
CA ALA A 188 -2.60 -8.08 22.01
C ALA A 188 -2.56 -8.45 23.51
N PRO A 189 -2.13 -9.67 23.90
CA PRO A 189 -2.09 -10.07 25.31
C PRO A 189 -1.08 -9.27 26.15
N SER A 190 -0.09 -8.65 25.49
CA SER A 190 0.84 -7.73 26.12
C SER A 190 1.34 -6.65 25.16
N SER A 191 2.02 -5.65 25.72
CA SER A 191 2.57 -4.50 24.99
C SER A 191 4.08 -4.32 25.20
N LYS A 192 4.83 -5.41 25.38
CA LYS A 192 6.29 -5.39 25.59
C LYS A 192 7.05 -4.77 24.42
N LYS A 193 6.47 -4.82 23.21
CA LYS A 193 6.95 -4.10 22.02
C LYS A 193 7.07 -2.59 22.23
N ASN A 194 6.22 -2.00 23.09
CA ASN A 194 6.24 -0.56 23.36
C ASN A 194 7.45 -0.14 24.22
N THR A 195 8.09 -1.10 24.90
CA THR A 195 9.29 -0.88 25.72
C THR A 195 10.51 -1.59 25.11
N ASP A 196 10.48 -1.89 23.81
CA ASP A 196 11.51 -2.61 23.07
C ASP A 196 11.89 -3.98 23.68
N ALA A 197 11.02 -4.58 24.51
CA ALA A 197 11.25 -5.87 25.15
C ALA A 197 10.77 -7.06 24.32
N ALA A 198 10.09 -6.81 23.20
CA ALA A 198 9.69 -7.80 22.20
C ALA A 198 9.70 -7.17 20.79
N LEU A 199 9.83 -7.98 19.75
CA LEU A 199 9.66 -7.49 18.37
C LEU A 199 8.18 -7.16 18.13
N ILE A 200 7.92 -6.14 17.31
CA ILE A 200 6.56 -5.82 16.83
C ILE A 200 6.21 -6.84 15.76
N ALA A 201 5.19 -7.65 16.01
CA ALA A 201 4.71 -8.69 15.11
C ALA A 201 3.33 -8.39 14.53
N GLN A 202 3.07 -8.90 13.33
CA GLN A 202 1.76 -8.88 12.66
C GLN A 202 1.66 -10.03 11.65
N ILE A 203 0.42 -10.41 11.31
CA ILE A 203 0.11 -11.38 10.26
C ILE A 203 -0.72 -10.73 9.15
N LYS A 204 -0.46 -11.11 7.90
CA LYS A 204 -1.25 -10.74 6.72
C LYS A 204 -1.79 -12.02 6.06
N VAL A 205 -3.08 -12.07 5.79
CA VAL A 205 -3.72 -13.12 4.98
C VAL A 205 -4.04 -12.52 3.62
N ILE A 206 -3.40 -13.02 2.58
CA ILE A 206 -3.45 -12.47 1.22
C ILE A 206 -4.39 -13.32 0.37
N LEU A 207 -5.49 -12.73 -0.06
CA LEU A 207 -6.42 -13.28 -1.05
C LEU A 207 -6.23 -12.54 -2.40
N PRO A 208 -6.76 -13.06 -3.52
CA PRO A 208 -6.72 -12.40 -4.82
C PRO A 208 -7.34 -11.01 -4.82
N SER A 209 -8.39 -10.80 -4.04
CA SER A 209 -9.17 -9.55 -3.99
C SER A 209 -8.79 -8.62 -2.84
N GLN A 210 -8.26 -9.16 -1.74
CA GLN A 210 -8.04 -8.40 -0.50
C GLN A 210 -6.90 -8.99 0.34
N THR A 211 -6.23 -8.13 1.11
CA THR A 211 -5.31 -8.58 2.18
C THR A 211 -5.87 -8.17 3.53
N PHE A 212 -6.01 -9.13 4.44
CA PHE A 212 -6.40 -8.86 5.82
C PHE A 212 -5.15 -8.78 6.69
N THR A 213 -4.96 -7.66 7.39
CA THR A 213 -3.79 -7.45 8.26
C THR A 213 -4.23 -7.39 9.71
N SER A 214 -3.56 -8.16 10.59
CA SER A 214 -3.86 -8.14 12.02
C SER A 214 -3.45 -6.83 12.69
N SER A 215 -3.96 -6.60 13.89
CA SER A 215 -3.34 -5.67 14.83
C SER A 215 -1.90 -6.09 15.15
N GLN A 216 -1.10 -5.15 15.65
CA GLN A 216 0.28 -5.42 16.05
C GLN A 216 0.34 -6.02 17.46
N PHE A 217 1.11 -7.09 17.63
CA PHE A 217 1.30 -7.80 18.89
C PHE A 217 2.78 -8.06 19.18
N ASP A 218 3.08 -8.57 20.36
CA ASP A 218 4.46 -8.93 20.73
C ASP A 218 4.85 -10.24 20.05
N HIS A 219 5.99 -10.29 19.36
CA HIS A 219 6.50 -11.55 18.80
C HIS A 219 6.61 -12.65 19.88
N GLY A 220 6.06 -13.83 19.61
CA GLY A 220 5.96 -14.93 20.56
C GLY A 220 4.78 -14.81 21.57
N ASN A 221 3.94 -13.78 21.46
CA ASN A 221 2.73 -13.62 22.27
C ASN A 221 1.56 -13.03 21.43
N PRO A 222 1.06 -13.77 20.43
CA PRO A 222 -0.06 -13.35 19.59
C PRO A 222 -1.41 -13.32 20.34
N PRO A 223 -2.42 -12.58 19.83
CA PRO A 223 -3.81 -12.70 20.30
C PRO A 223 -4.31 -14.16 20.25
N GLU A 224 -5.16 -14.52 21.22
CA GLU A 224 -5.68 -15.88 21.42
C GLU A 224 -6.33 -16.44 20.14
N GLU A 225 -7.07 -15.59 19.41
CA GLU A 225 -7.80 -15.96 18.20
C GLU A 225 -6.89 -16.37 17.04
N ILE A 226 -5.62 -15.94 17.03
CA ILE A 226 -4.64 -16.27 15.98
C ILE A 226 -3.43 -17.03 16.53
N GLU A 227 -3.44 -17.42 17.80
CA GLU A 227 -2.29 -18.02 18.47
C GLU A 227 -1.83 -19.31 17.79
N GLN A 228 -2.77 -20.23 17.52
CA GLN A 228 -2.46 -21.50 16.86
C GLN A 228 -1.89 -21.27 15.45
N LEU A 229 -2.50 -20.38 14.68
CA LEU A 229 -2.04 -20.04 13.33
C LEU A 229 -0.60 -19.50 13.34
N VAL A 230 -0.31 -18.55 14.23
CA VAL A 230 1.03 -17.94 14.36
C VAL A 230 2.06 -18.97 14.80
N ASN A 231 1.75 -19.79 15.81
CA ASN A 231 2.66 -20.81 16.31
C ASN A 231 2.99 -21.86 15.24
N THR A 232 1.99 -22.29 14.46
CA THR A 232 2.20 -23.22 13.33
C THR A 232 3.11 -22.62 12.26
N ILE A 233 2.88 -21.36 11.86
CA ILE A 233 3.72 -20.67 10.85
C ILE A 233 5.17 -20.56 11.34
N LEU A 234 5.36 -20.17 12.60
CA LEU A 234 6.70 -20.06 13.20
C LEU A 234 7.40 -21.42 13.20
N SER A 235 6.75 -22.47 13.68
CA SER A 235 7.32 -23.82 13.76
C SER A 235 7.71 -24.37 12.38
N LEU A 236 6.89 -24.16 11.35
CA LEU A 236 7.22 -24.57 9.99
C LEU A 236 8.47 -23.87 9.44
N ALA A 237 8.69 -22.62 9.86
CA ALA A 237 9.82 -21.82 9.42
C ALA A 237 11.10 -22.04 10.26
N GLU A 238 11.03 -22.66 11.43
CA GLU A 238 12.20 -22.95 12.29
C GLU A 238 13.23 -23.83 11.59
N SER A 239 12.79 -24.77 10.75
CA SER A 239 13.66 -25.66 9.98
C SER A 239 14.40 -24.98 8.81
N ILE A 240 14.12 -23.70 8.56
CA ILE A 240 14.69 -22.90 7.48
C ILE A 240 15.75 -21.99 8.09
N GLU A 241 16.92 -22.56 8.38
CA GLU A 241 18.09 -21.80 8.89
C GLU A 241 18.73 -20.97 7.81
#